data_AF-A0A2E2HMC2-F1
#
_entry.id   AF-A0A2E2HMC2-F1
#
_cell.length_a   1.000
_cell.length_b   1.000
_cell.length_c   1.000
_cell.angle_alpha   90.00
_cell.angle_beta   90.00
_cell.angle_gamma   90.00
#
_symmetry.space_group_name_H-M   'P 1'
#
loop_
_entity.id
_entity.type
_entity.pdbx_description
1 polymer ?
#
loop_
_entity_poly.entity_id
_entity_poly.type
_entity_poly.pdbx_seq_one_letter_code
_entity_poly.pdbx_strand_id
1 'polypeptide(L)' 'MKRKSLSIRLNNKNPNHHLWNNHGTWWLHYTMHLPDHTKKRVRQNLHTHDVNKARLLRDKLLEDKQI' A
#
# COMPACT_ATOMS: atom_id res chain seq x y z
N MET A 1 -17.34 -15.72 -5.81
CA MET A 1 -16.73 -14.36 -5.80
C MET A 1 -15.21 -14.51 -5.93
N LYS A 2 -14.59 -13.98 -6.98
CA LYS A 2 -13.12 -14.01 -7.12
C LYS A 2 -12.50 -13.02 -6.14
N ARG A 3 -11.71 -13.52 -5.20
CA ARG A 3 -10.91 -12.70 -4.28
C ARG A 3 -9.90 -11.86 -5.07
N LYS A 4 -9.83 -10.55 -4.81
CA LYS A 4 -8.79 -9.71 -5.42
C LYS A 4 -7.49 -10.00 -4.67
N SER A 5 -6.70 -10.92 -5.22
CA SER A 5 -5.37 -11.22 -4.67
C SER A 5 -4.45 -10.03 -4.87
N LEU A 6 -4.29 -9.21 -3.83
CA LEU A 6 -3.23 -8.23 -3.74
C LEU A 6 -1.90 -8.99 -3.65
N SER A 7 -1.18 -9.12 -4.76
CA SER A 7 0.22 -9.59 -4.75
C SER A 7 1.14 -8.48 -4.21
N ILE A 8 1.00 -8.15 -2.93
CA ILE A 8 1.87 -7.22 -2.24
C ILE A 8 2.98 -8.02 -1.59
N ARG A 9 4.20 -7.80 -2.05
CA ARG A 9 5.40 -8.37 -1.46
C ARG A 9 5.98 -7.34 -0.49
N LEU A 10 5.75 -7.52 0.81
CA LEU A 10 6.43 -6.71 1.81
C LEU A 10 7.89 -7.14 1.86
N ASN A 11 8.79 -6.29 1.35
CA ASN A 11 10.22 -6.58 1.41
C ASN A 11 10.73 -6.28 2.83
N ASN A 12 11.04 -7.31 3.61
CA ASN A 12 11.61 -7.12 4.96
C ASN A 12 12.92 -6.31 4.97
N LYS A 13 13.67 -6.29 3.87
CA LYS A 13 14.89 -5.46 3.74
C LYS A 13 14.59 -3.99 3.48
N ASN A 14 13.35 -3.65 3.10
CA ASN A 14 12.90 -2.28 2.91
C ASN A 14 11.53 -2.10 3.61
N PRO A 15 11.51 -1.75 4.91
CA PRO A 15 10.28 -1.58 5.67
C PRO A 15 9.38 -0.46 5.14
N ASN A 16 9.88 0.40 4.25
CA ASN A 16 9.13 1.47 3.60
C ASN A 16 8.71 1.10 2.17
N HIS A 17 8.82 -0.16 1.77
CA HIS A 17 8.29 -0.62 0.49
C HIS A 17 6.78 -0.28 0.42
N HIS A 18 6.37 0.42 -0.65
CA HIS A 18 5.06 1.06 -0.84
C HIS A 18 4.81 2.41 -0.15
N LEU A 19 5.73 2.89 0.67
CA LEU A 19 5.65 4.23 1.25
C LEU A 19 6.49 5.21 0.45
N TRP A 20 5.90 6.35 0.15
CA TRP A 20 6.55 7.46 -0.52
C TRP A 20 6.45 8.71 0.34
N ASN A 21 7.59 9.32 0.68
CA ASN A 21 7.63 10.59 1.40
C ASN A 21 7.58 11.75 0.40
N ASN A 22 6.58 12.61 0.52
CA ASN A 22 6.46 13.83 -0.27
C ASN A 22 6.49 15.05 0.68
N HIS A 23 7.66 15.70 0.79
CA HIS A 23 7.90 16.86 1.65
C HIS A 23 7.38 16.67 3.09
N GLY A 24 7.62 15.48 3.65
CA GLY A 24 7.19 15.10 4.98
C GLY A 24 5.87 14.35 4.99
N THR A 25 4.97 14.50 4.01
CA THR A 25 3.71 13.75 3.99
C THR A 25 3.93 12.36 3.38
N TRP A 26 3.53 11.31 4.10
CA TRP A 26 3.63 9.94 3.61
C TRP A 26 2.44 9.54 2.73
N TRP A 27 2.75 8.83 1.65
CA TRP A 27 1.79 8.30 0.68
C TRP A 27 1.98 6.80 0.53
N LEU A 28 0.87 6.09 0.42
CA LEU A 28 0.83 4.69 0.05
C LEU A 28 0.70 4.56 -1.47
N HIS A 29 1.67 3.88 -2.08
CA HIS A 29 1.72 3.63 -3.51
C HIS A 29 1.89 2.14 -3.81
N TYR A 30 0.91 1.53 -4.47
CA TYR A 30 1.00 0.14 -4.93
C TYR A 30 0.19 -0.09 -6.21
N THR A 31 0.50 -1.21 -6.88
CA THR A 31 -0.26 -1.69 -8.04
C THR A 31 -1.00 -2.96 -7.66
N MET A 32 -2.30 -2.98 -7.86
CA MET A 32 -3.16 -4.14 -7.69
C MET A 32 -3.36 -4.81 -9.06
N HIS A 33 -3.07 -6.10 -9.13
CA HIS A 33 -3.39 -6.92 -10.29
C HIS A 33 -4.80 -7.49 -10.12
N LEU A 34 -5.65 -7.26 -11.09
CA LEU A 34 -7.05 -7.68 -11.05
C LEU A 34 -7.24 -9.00 -11.81
N PRO A 35 -8.27 -9.80 -11.46
CA PRO A 35 -8.50 -11.11 -12.10
C PRO A 35 -8.90 -11.04 -13.58
N ASP A 36 -9.22 -9.85 -14.08
CA ASP A 36 -9.52 -9.56 -15.48
C ASP A 36 -8.27 -9.14 -16.27
N HIS A 37 -7.08 -9.47 -15.76
CA HIS A 37 -5.78 -9.09 -16.32
C HIS A 37 -5.52 -7.58 -16.38
N THR A 38 -6.37 -6.75 -15.76
CA THR A 38 -6.13 -5.32 -15.65
C THR A 38 -5.27 -4.99 -14.42
N LYS A 39 -4.71 -3.79 -14.41
CA LYS A 39 -3.89 -3.28 -13.30
C LYS A 39 -4.50 -1.99 -12.79
N LYS A 40 -4.66 -1.88 -11.47
CA LYS A 40 -5.07 -0.64 -10.81
C LYS A 40 -3.91 -0.08 -9.99
N ARG A 41 -3.50 1.15 -10.31
CA ARG A 41 -2.53 1.88 -9.49
C ARG A 41 -3.28 2.63 -8.39
N VAL A 42 -2.86 2.45 -7.16
CA VAL A 42 -3.42 3.12 -5.99
C VAL A 42 -2.38 4.06 -5.42
N ARG A 43 -2.72 5.34 -5.34
CA ARG A 43 -1.96 6.37 -4.64
C ARG A 43 -2.88 6.99 -3.61
N GLN A 44 -2.56 6.79 -2.33
CA GLN A 44 -3.38 7.26 -1.23
C GLN A 44 -2.52 8.03 -0.24
N ASN A 45 -2.93 9.26 0.07
CA ASN A 45 -2.29 10.06 1.11
C ASN A 45 -2.57 9.42 2.48
N LEU A 46 -1.53 9.22 3.30
CA LEU A 46 -1.63 8.69 4.66
C LEU A 46 -1.81 9.79 5.71
N HIS A 47 -1.76 11.06 5.29
CA HIS A 47 -1.99 12.26 6.11
C HIS A 47 -1.16 12.25 7.40
N THR A 48 0.08 11.78 7.30
CA THR A 48 0.99 11.70 8.43
C THR A 48 2.40 12.04 8.01
N HIS A 49 3.13 12.66 8.94
CA HIS A 49 4.55 12.93 8.82
C HIS A 49 5.43 11.88 9.50
N ASP A 50 4.83 11.03 10.32
CA ASP A 50 5.51 9.97 11.06
C ASP A 50 5.58 8.69 10.22
N VAL A 51 6.80 8.20 10.00
CA VAL A 51 7.08 6.98 9.23
C VAL A 51 6.53 5.73 9.91
N ASN A 52 6.51 5.66 11.24
CA ASN A 52 5.99 4.50 11.97
C ASN A 52 4.45 4.47 11.85
N LYS A 53 3.82 5.63 12.01
CA LYS A 53 2.38 5.78 11.75
C LYS A 53 2.02 5.46 10.30
N ALA A 54 2.86 5.88 9.34
CA ALA A 54 2.67 5.56 7.92
C ALA A 54 2.74 4.05 7.65
N ARG A 55 3.66 3.33 8.31
CA ARG A 55 3.75 1.85 8.23
C ARG A 55 2.50 1.18 8.78
N LEU A 56 2.05 1.58 9.97
CA LEU A 56 0.82 1.03 10.57
C LEU A 56 -0.41 1.31 9.70
N LEU A 57 -0.54 2.52 9.15
CA LEU A 57 -1.64 2.87 8.25
C LEU A 57 -1.58 2.08 6.95
N ARG A 58 -0.39 1.87 6.38
CA ARG A 58 -0.22 0.96 5.24
C ARG A 58 -0.72 -0.42 5.60
N ASP A 59 -0.19 -1.02 6.67
CA ASP A 59 -0.49 -2.40 7.02
C ASP A 59 -1.98 -2.60 7.26
N LYS A 60 -2.62 -1.68 7.99
CA LYS A 60 -4.08 -1.64 8.16
C LYS A 60 -4.84 -1.51 6.83
N LEU A 61 -4.46 -0.58 5.96
CA LEU A 61 -5.11 -0.38 4.66
C LEU A 61 -4.94 -1.57 3.72
N LEU A 62 -3.83 -2.29 3.84
CA LEU A 62 -3.57 -3.48 3.05
C LEU A 62 -4.32 -4.69 3.59
N GLU A 63 -4.41 -4.83 4.92
CA GLU A 63 -5.21 -5.85 5.59
C GLU A 63 -6.71 -5.66 5.31
N ASP A 64 -7.26 -4.45 5.52
CA ASP A 64 -8.67 -4.11 5.26
C ASP A 64 -9.07 -4.30 3.78
N LYS A 65 -8.11 -4.15 2.86
CA LYS A 65 -8.36 -4.31 1.41
C LYS A 65 -8.13 -5.74 0.90
N GLN A 66 -7.77 -6.68 1.77
CA GLN A 66 -7.79 -8.10 1.42
C GLN A 66 -9.25 -8.54 1.24
N ILE A 67 -9.62 -8.76 -0.02
CA ILE A 67 -10.87 -9.41 -0.47
C ILE A 67 -10.64 -10.92 -0.47
#